data_AF-Q3JDD7-F1
#
_entry.id   AF-Q3JDD7-F1
#
_cell.length_a   1.000
_cell.length_b   1.000
_cell.length_c   1.000
_cell.angle_alpha   90.00
_cell.angle_beta   90.00
_cell.angle_gamma   90.00
#
_symmetry.space_group_name_H-M   'P 1'
#
loop_
_entity.id
_entity.type
_entity.pdbx_description
1 polymer ?
#
loop_
_entity_poly.entity_id
_entity_poly.type
_entity_poly.pdbx_seq_one_letter_code
_entity_poly.pdbx_strand_id
1 'polypeptide(L)'
;MKRQFWPSTFLILGLCVAPAAFADADAEREALAKIIHELNALETLINRAEVNADRDSRIRFRYDWLRQDLKQIKDGIQSHIDSPRAQPRSFPPLRGDYRR
;
A
#
# COMPACT_ATOMS: atom_id res chain seq x y z
N MET A 1 -34.67 58.40 -12.90
CA MET A 1 -34.01 58.22 -11.58
C MET A 1 -34.81 57.14 -10.85
N LYS A 2 -34.34 55.98 -10.39
CA LYS A 2 -33.03 55.36 -10.26
C LYS A 2 -33.27 53.84 -10.40
N ARG A 3 -32.39 53.15 -11.13
CA ARG A 3 -32.30 51.68 -11.17
C ARG A 3 -31.66 51.24 -9.86
N GLN A 4 -32.21 50.23 -9.18
CA GLN A 4 -31.46 49.45 -8.19
C GLN A 4 -31.92 48.00 -8.27
N PHE A 5 -31.33 47.29 -9.23
CA PHE A 5 -31.29 45.84 -9.24
C PHE A 5 -30.45 45.40 -8.05
N TRP A 6 -31.06 44.75 -7.05
CA TRP A 6 -30.31 43.96 -6.07
C TRP A 6 -31.18 42.84 -5.52
N PRO A 7 -31.21 41.69 -6.21
CA PRO A 7 -31.17 40.43 -5.50
C PRO A 7 -30.10 39.56 -6.14
N SER A 8 -28.83 39.93 -6.00
CA SER A 8 -27.75 39.06 -6.51
C SER A 8 -26.53 39.00 -5.59
N THR A 9 -26.39 39.89 -4.63
CA THR A 9 -25.19 39.93 -3.78
C THR A 9 -25.27 39.03 -2.55
N PHE A 10 -26.35 38.27 -2.36
CA PHE A 10 -26.44 37.25 -1.29
C PHE A 10 -26.17 35.81 -1.76
N LEU A 11 -25.85 35.59 -3.04
CA LEU A 11 -25.55 34.24 -3.57
C LEU A 11 -24.04 33.97 -3.73
N ILE A 12 -23.15 34.78 -3.12
CA ILE A 12 -21.69 34.61 -3.26
C ILE A 12 -21.01 34.28 -1.93
N LEU A 13 -21.75 34.20 -0.81
CA LEU A 13 -21.18 33.87 0.50
C LEU A 13 -21.42 32.40 0.91
N GLY A 14 -21.25 31.47 -0.02
CA GLY A 14 -21.49 30.04 0.23
C GLY A 14 -20.53 29.08 -0.47
N LEU A 15 -19.43 29.56 -1.05
CA LEU A 15 -18.57 28.72 -1.92
C LEU A 15 -17.08 28.73 -1.56
N CYS A 16 -16.70 28.93 -0.30
CA CYS A 16 -15.27 28.93 0.09
C CYS A 16 -14.89 28.00 1.22
N VAL A 17 -15.73 27.04 1.61
CA VAL A 17 -15.29 25.96 2.52
C VAL A 17 -15.74 24.62 1.96
N ALA A 18 -15.25 24.27 0.77
CA ALA A 18 -15.08 22.86 0.48
C ALA A 18 -13.98 22.37 1.42
N PRO A 19 -14.20 21.37 2.30
CA PRO A 19 -13.07 20.64 2.84
C PRO A 19 -12.29 20.13 1.63
N ALA A 20 -11.06 20.62 1.46
CA ALA A 20 -10.15 20.07 0.47
C ALA A 20 -10.16 18.55 0.64
N ALA A 21 -10.32 17.82 -0.47
CA ALA A 21 -10.45 16.37 -0.52
C ALA A 21 -9.15 15.67 -0.12
N PHE A 22 -8.70 15.86 1.13
CA PHE A 22 -7.75 15.04 1.87
C PHE A 22 -8.41 13.75 2.40
N ALA A 23 -9.60 13.42 1.91
CA ALA A 23 -10.34 12.25 2.34
C ALA A 23 -9.79 11.00 1.65
N ASP A 24 -9.21 10.14 2.48
CA ASP A 24 -8.78 8.74 2.28
C ASP A 24 -7.29 8.46 2.00
N ALA A 25 -6.42 9.47 1.88
CA ALA A 25 -4.97 9.22 1.79
C ALA A 25 -4.37 8.69 3.11
N ASP A 26 -4.87 9.19 4.25
CA ASP A 26 -4.43 8.74 5.58
C ASP A 26 -4.95 7.33 5.90
N ALA A 27 -6.18 7.01 5.52
CA ALA A 27 -6.75 5.68 5.70
C ALA A 27 -6.14 4.65 4.74
N GLU A 28 -5.80 5.02 3.50
CA GLU A 28 -4.95 4.21 2.62
C GLU A 28 -3.60 3.92 3.29
N ARG A 29 -2.92 4.95 3.81
CA ARG A 29 -1.62 4.80 4.47
C ARG A 29 -1.69 3.90 5.71
N GLU A 30 -2.76 4.00 6.51
CA GLU A 30 -3.00 3.10 7.65
C GLU A 30 -3.19 1.65 7.20
N ALA A 31 -4.00 1.42 6.17
CA ALA A 31 -4.22 0.09 5.61
C ALA A 31 -2.92 -0.53 5.06
N LEU A 32 -2.10 0.26 4.36
CA LEU A 32 -0.80 -0.18 3.85
C LEU A 32 0.20 -0.48 4.97
N ALA A 33 0.24 0.33 6.02
CA ALA A 33 1.05 0.05 7.20
C ALA A 33 0.61 -1.25 7.90
N LYS A 34 -0.70 -1.50 7.98
CA LYS A 34 -1.24 -2.76 8.49
C LYS A 34 -0.81 -3.94 7.62
N ILE A 35 -0.83 -3.82 6.30
CA ILE A 35 -0.33 -4.88 5.40
C ILE A 35 1.13 -5.20 5.71
N ILE A 36 2.01 -4.20 5.86
CA ILE A 36 3.41 -4.43 6.24
C ILE A 36 3.51 -5.17 7.58
N HIS A 37 2.69 -4.80 8.56
CA HIS A 37 2.65 -5.46 9.86
C HIS A 37 2.27 -6.94 9.75
N GLU A 38 1.20 -7.26 9.02
CA GLU A 38 0.77 -8.65 8.79
C GLU A 38 1.85 -9.46 8.05
N LEU A 39 2.49 -8.86 7.03
CA LEU A 39 3.60 -9.51 6.31
C LEU A 39 4.80 -9.80 7.22
N ASN A 40 5.05 -8.98 8.24
CA ASN A 40 6.08 -9.25 9.24
C ASN A 40 5.66 -10.40 10.18
N ALA A 41 4.37 -10.47 10.55
CA ALA A 41 3.85 -11.55 11.38
C ALA A 41 3.98 -12.94 10.70
N LEU A 42 3.94 -12.99 9.37
CA LEU A 42 4.15 -14.22 8.60
C LEU A 42 5.52 -14.87 8.85
N GLU A 43 6.54 -14.12 9.27
CA GLU A 43 7.89 -14.66 9.51
C GLU A 43 7.86 -15.84 10.49
N THR A 44 7.02 -15.77 11.53
CA THR A 44 6.88 -16.86 12.50
C THR A 44 6.27 -18.12 11.86
N LEU A 45 5.32 -17.97 10.94
CA LEU A 45 4.70 -19.08 10.23
C LEU A 45 5.68 -19.71 9.23
N ILE A 46 6.45 -18.88 8.53
CA ILE A 46 7.49 -19.31 7.60
C ILE A 46 8.56 -20.12 8.33
N ASN A 47 9.03 -19.64 9.49
CA ASN A 47 10.00 -20.34 10.33
C ASN A 47 9.47 -21.71 10.78
N ARG A 48 8.23 -21.78 11.26
CA ARG A 48 7.61 -23.05 11.66
C ARG A 48 7.47 -24.01 10.48
N ALA A 49 7.08 -23.51 9.31
CA ALA A 49 6.95 -24.33 8.11
C ALA A 49 8.32 -24.87 7.65
N GLU A 50 9.38 -24.05 7.69
CA GLU A 50 10.73 -24.44 7.32
C GLU A 50 11.32 -25.48 8.28
N VAL A 51 11.08 -25.34 9.58
CA VAL A 51 11.52 -26.33 10.59
C VAL A 51 10.83 -27.68 10.38
N ASN A 52 9.54 -27.66 10.01
CA ASN A 52 8.75 -28.87 9.77
C ASN A 52 8.85 -29.41 8.34
N ALA A 53 9.67 -28.79 7.48
CA ALA A 53 9.77 -29.19 6.08
C ALA A 53 10.48 -30.54 5.94
N ASP A 54 9.94 -31.40 5.07
CA ASP A 54 10.61 -32.64 4.67
C ASP A 54 11.89 -32.32 3.89
N ARG A 55 13.03 -32.66 4.50
CA ARG A 55 14.35 -32.44 3.90
C ARG A 55 14.70 -33.47 2.85
N ASP A 56 14.03 -34.62 2.82
CA ASP A 56 14.36 -35.72 1.91
C ASP A 56 13.56 -35.65 0.60
N SER A 57 12.60 -34.71 0.51
CA SER A 57 11.87 -34.44 -0.73
C SER A 57 12.80 -33.99 -1.86
N ARG A 58 12.59 -34.60 -3.05
CA ARG A 58 13.29 -34.27 -4.30
C ARG A 58 13.03 -32.84 -4.78
N ILE A 59 11.86 -32.28 -4.48
CA ILE A 59 11.49 -30.90 -4.77
C ILE A 59 11.27 -30.20 -3.43
N ARG A 60 12.03 -29.15 -3.17
CA ARG A 60 12.00 -28.41 -1.91
C ARG A 60 11.33 -27.06 -2.08
N PHE A 61 10.64 -26.63 -1.03
CA PHE A 61 10.15 -25.27 -0.95
C PHE A 61 11.30 -24.32 -0.61
N ARG A 62 11.48 -23.27 -1.40
CA ARG A 62 12.53 -22.26 -1.26
C ARG A 62 12.09 -21.14 -0.33
N TYR A 63 12.20 -21.38 0.97
CA TYR A 63 11.84 -20.41 2.00
C TYR A 63 12.69 -19.13 1.93
N ASP A 64 13.94 -19.22 1.47
CA ASP A 64 14.81 -18.09 1.19
C ASP A 64 14.23 -17.18 0.09
N TRP A 65 13.62 -17.78 -0.93
CA TRP A 65 13.02 -17.04 -2.05
C TRP A 65 11.70 -16.39 -1.66
N LEU A 66 10.87 -17.09 -0.88
CA LEU A 66 9.67 -16.52 -0.30
C LEU A 66 10.01 -15.29 0.55
N ARG A 67 11.01 -15.37 1.43
CA ARG A 67 11.44 -14.23 2.26
C ARG A 67 11.94 -13.06 1.43
N GLN A 68 12.68 -13.33 0.35
CA GLN A 68 13.15 -12.28 -0.56
C GLN A 68 11.98 -11.57 -1.25
N ASP A 69 10.99 -12.31 -1.73
CA ASP A 69 9.81 -11.73 -2.38
C ASP A 69 8.93 -10.97 -1.38
N LEU A 70 8.73 -11.47 -0.16
CA LEU A 70 8.04 -10.73 0.90
C LEU A 70 8.76 -9.44 1.30
N LYS A 71 10.10 -9.45 1.31
CA LYS A 71 10.88 -8.23 1.51
C LYS A 71 10.63 -7.23 0.37
N GLN A 72 10.66 -7.67 -0.89
CA GLN A 72 10.40 -6.80 -2.03
C GLN A 72 8.99 -6.19 -1.99
N ILE A 73 7.98 -6.97 -1.59
CA ILE A 73 6.61 -6.47 -1.40
C ILE A 73 6.57 -5.39 -0.32
N LYS A 74 7.16 -5.65 0.86
CA LYS A 74 7.21 -4.66 1.95
C LYS A 74 7.93 -3.39 1.55
N ASP A 75 9.08 -3.51 0.87
CA ASP A 75 9.85 -2.37 0.37
C ASP A 75 9.04 -1.55 -0.65
N GLY A 76 8.30 -2.22 -1.54
CA GLY A 76 7.41 -1.57 -2.50
C GLY A 76 6.29 -0.77 -1.83
N ILE A 77 5.62 -1.38 -0.84
CA ILE A 77 4.56 -0.71 -0.06
C ILE A 77 5.13 0.48 0.72
N GLN A 78 6.24 0.27 1.44
CA GLN A 78 6.87 1.33 2.23
C GLN A 78 7.29 2.50 1.32
N SER A 79 7.81 2.20 0.14
CA SER A 79 8.23 3.24 -0.80
C SER A 79 7.05 4.02 -1.41
N HIS A 80 5.86 3.42 -1.51
CA HIS A 80 4.62 4.12 -1.86
C HIS A 80 4.18 5.04 -0.72
N ILE A 81 4.22 4.56 0.52
CA ILE A 81 3.93 5.36 1.72
C ILE A 81 4.88 6.58 1.82
N ASP A 82 6.18 6.37 1.62
CA ASP A 82 7.22 7.40 1.79
C ASP A 82 7.28 8.41 0.63
N SER A 83 6.76 8.04 -0.54
CA SER A 83 6.78 8.88 -1.73
C SER A 83 5.57 8.59 -2.61
N PRO A 84 4.38 9.14 -2.27
CA PRO A 84 3.18 9.07 -3.09
C PRO A 84 3.41 9.91 -4.37
N ARG A 85 4.13 9.36 -5.35
CA ARG A 85 4.37 10.02 -6.65
C ARG A 85 3.56 9.34 -7.72
N ALA A 86 3.06 10.14 -8.67
CA ALA A 86 2.18 9.70 -9.77
C ALA A 86 2.89 8.94 -10.90
N GLN A 87 4.19 8.59 -10.77
CA GLN A 87 4.95 8.00 -11.88
C GLN A 87 5.13 6.48 -11.69
N PRO A 88 4.80 5.65 -12.71
CA PRO A 88 4.98 4.21 -12.63
C PRO A 88 6.45 3.84 -12.40
N ARG A 89 6.71 2.95 -11.44
CA ARG A 89 8.03 2.33 -11.27
C ARG A 89 8.01 0.93 -11.83
N SER A 90 9.10 0.56 -12.49
CA SER A 90 9.37 -0.84 -12.81
C SER A 90 10.02 -1.49 -11.60
N PHE A 91 9.41 -2.55 -11.08
CA PHE A 91 10.02 -3.42 -10.09
C PHE A 91 10.45 -4.72 -10.78
N PRO A 92 11.57 -5.33 -10.38
CA PRO A 92 11.90 -6.67 -10.84
C PRO A 92 10.75 -7.63 -10.49
N PRO A 93 10.47 -8.64 -11.33
CA PRO A 93 9.42 -9.59 -11.05
C PRO A 93 9.75 -10.38 -9.77
N LEU A 94 8.71 -10.70 -9.00
CA LEU A 94 8.80 -11.70 -7.95
C LEU A 94 9.20 -13.04 -8.58
N ARG A 95 9.96 -13.86 -7.85
CA ARG A 95 10.38 -15.17 -8.33
C ARG A 95 9.16 -16.05 -8.59
N GLY A 96 8.28 -16.15 -7.61
CA GLY A 96 7.04 -16.94 -7.69
C GLY A 96 7.21 -18.46 -7.85
N ASP A 97 8.37 -18.95 -8.32
CA ASP A 97 8.76 -20.35 -8.47
C ASP A 97 9.40 -20.93 -7.19
N TYR A 98 8.68 -20.90 -6.07
CA TYR A 98 9.24 -21.36 -4.79
C TYR A 98 9.49 -22.89 -4.70
N ARG A 99 9.31 -23.65 -5.78
CA ARG A 99 9.51 -25.10 -5.81
C ARG A 99 10.68 -25.42 -6.73
N ARG A 100 11.80 -25.87 -6.16
CA ARG A 100 12.95 -26.38 -6.92
C ARG A 100 13.55 -27.62 -6.29
#